data_AF-A0A831PT05-F1
#
_entry.id   AF-A0A831PT05-F1
#
_cell.length_a   1.000
_cell.length_b   1.000
_cell.length_c   1.000
_cell.angle_alpha   90.00
_cell.angle_beta   90.00
_cell.angle_gamma   90.00
#
_symmetry.space_group_name_H-M   'P 1'
#
loop_
_entity.id
_entity.type
_entity.pdbx_description
1 polymer ?
#
loop_
_entity_poly.entity_id
_entity_poly.type
_entity_poly.pdbx_seq_one_letter_code
_entity_poly.pdbx_strand_id
1 'polypeptide(L)'
;MAADKSTVFISWSGKRSKAVAEALREWLPDVFQSLEPFLSVEDIDKGAKWAQVISGTLARSELAILCLTPENLNSPWLLFEAGAVAKHDGSRVWTLLFDLAYTDVKDPLSQFQHTIADREDIGKLVRSVNKQLGASSLPPERLEKAFGNWWPALEAKLRSIPPFEDAPRPPSDPLRKLLEMTSEMLVRTRESSRERTFKAQSILDYEDRVPLSDL
;
A
#
# COMPACT_ATOMS: atom_id res chain seq x y z
N MET A 1 -15.41 16.11 -32.84
CA MET A 1 -15.84 15.93 -31.44
C MET A 1 -14.64 15.44 -30.67
N ALA A 2 -14.19 16.16 -29.64
CA ALA A 2 -13.18 15.62 -28.73
C ALA A 2 -13.80 14.42 -28.00
N ALA A 3 -13.08 13.30 -27.91
CA ALA A 3 -13.51 12.18 -27.09
C ALA A 3 -13.61 12.64 -25.64
N ASP A 4 -14.73 12.33 -24.98
CA ASP A 4 -14.93 12.61 -23.56
C ASP A 4 -13.91 11.78 -22.76
N LYS A 5 -12.99 12.45 -22.05
CA LYS A 5 -11.92 11.80 -21.29
C LYS A 5 -12.29 11.74 -19.82
N SER A 6 -12.22 10.55 -19.24
CA SER A 6 -12.41 10.35 -17.81
C SER A 6 -11.15 10.79 -17.06
N THR A 7 -11.31 11.66 -16.07
CA THR A 7 -10.20 12.09 -15.22
C THR A 7 -9.86 11.02 -14.19
N VAL A 8 -8.57 10.72 -14.01
CA VAL A 8 -8.07 9.88 -12.91
C VAL A 8 -7.15 10.72 -12.02
N PHE A 9 -7.55 10.88 -10.77
CA PHE A 9 -6.78 11.62 -9.77
C PHE A 9 -5.62 10.76 -9.26
N ILE A 10 -4.42 11.32 -9.18
CA ILE A 10 -3.24 10.63 -8.64
C ILE A 10 -2.69 11.42 -7.46
N SER A 11 -2.91 10.87 -6.27
CA SER A 11 -2.44 11.41 -5.00
C SER A 11 -1.05 10.90 -4.67
N TRP A 12 -0.20 11.77 -4.17
CA TRP A 12 1.15 11.44 -3.75
C TRP A 12 1.61 12.40 -2.64
N SER A 13 2.63 11.98 -1.90
CA SER A 13 3.29 12.85 -0.90
C SER A 13 4.71 12.36 -0.67
N GLY A 14 5.68 13.27 -0.79
CA GLY A 14 7.10 12.95 -0.72
C GLY A 14 7.68 12.45 -2.03
N LYS A 15 9.02 12.45 -2.10
CA LYS A 15 9.79 12.28 -3.35
C LYS A 15 9.55 10.96 -4.08
N ARG A 16 9.53 9.83 -3.36
CA ARG A 16 9.38 8.50 -3.98
C ARG A 16 7.96 8.28 -4.47
N SER A 17 6.98 8.63 -3.66
CA SER A 17 5.56 8.64 -4.05
C SER A 17 5.30 9.54 -5.27
N LYS A 18 5.94 10.72 -5.34
CA LYS A 18 5.90 11.59 -6.52
C LYS A 18 6.39 10.89 -7.78
N ALA A 19 7.54 10.23 -7.70
CA ALA A 19 8.11 9.51 -8.84
C ALA A 19 7.19 8.38 -9.32
N VAL A 20 6.53 7.66 -8.39
CA VAL A 20 5.49 6.67 -8.72
C VAL A 20 4.31 7.34 -9.43
N ALA A 21 3.81 8.46 -8.90
CA ALA A 21 2.68 9.18 -9.47
C ALA A 21 2.98 9.74 -10.87
N GLU A 22 4.17 10.30 -11.08
CA GLU A 22 4.65 10.78 -12.38
C GLU A 22 4.78 9.63 -13.38
N ALA A 23 5.31 8.47 -12.95
CA ALA A 23 5.38 7.28 -13.79
C ALA A 23 3.98 6.83 -14.25
N LEU A 24 3.00 6.79 -13.34
CA LEU A 24 1.61 6.48 -13.68
C LEU A 24 0.97 7.52 -14.59
N ARG A 25 1.21 8.81 -14.35
CA ARG A 25 0.67 9.92 -15.15
C ARG A 25 1.04 9.79 -16.62
N GLU A 26 2.29 9.45 -16.88
CA GLU A 26 2.79 9.28 -18.24
C GLU A 26 2.32 7.97 -18.86
N TRP A 27 2.23 6.90 -18.06
CA TRP A 27 1.92 5.56 -18.55
C TRP A 27 0.42 5.28 -18.78
N LEU A 28 -0.46 5.80 -17.92
CA LEU A 28 -1.90 5.54 -18.01
C LEU A 28 -2.52 5.93 -19.36
N PRO A 29 -2.19 7.08 -19.97
CA PRO A 29 -2.71 7.47 -21.28
C PRO A 29 -2.28 6.53 -22.42
N ASP A 30 -1.11 5.90 -22.30
CA ASP A 30 -0.59 4.94 -23.29
C ASP A 30 -1.40 3.63 -23.27
N VAL A 31 -1.87 3.24 -22.08
CA VAL A 31 -2.77 2.09 -21.90
C VAL A 31 -4.23 2.47 -22.21
N PHE A 32 -4.66 3.65 -21.79
CA PHE A 32 -6.04 4.16 -21.89
C PHE A 32 -6.07 5.55 -22.53
N GLN A 33 -6.36 5.61 -23.82
CA GLN A 33 -6.45 6.89 -24.55
C GLN A 33 -7.59 7.80 -24.05
N SER A 34 -8.58 7.20 -23.37
CA SER A 34 -9.73 7.87 -22.78
C SER A 34 -9.49 8.36 -21.34
N LEU A 35 -8.32 8.11 -20.75
CA LEU A 35 -7.97 8.63 -19.43
C LEU A 35 -7.19 9.94 -19.52
N GLU A 36 -7.49 10.84 -18.59
CA GLU A 36 -6.73 12.06 -18.34
C GLU A 36 -6.21 12.06 -16.89
N PRO A 37 -4.93 11.70 -16.68
CA PRO A 37 -4.34 11.72 -15.34
C PRO A 37 -4.14 13.13 -14.81
N PHE A 38 -4.66 13.37 -13.61
CA PHE A 38 -4.48 14.62 -12.87
C PHE A 38 -3.66 14.35 -11.61
N LEU A 39 -2.46 14.94 -11.53
CA LEU A 39 -1.61 14.84 -10.33
C LEU A 39 -2.05 15.86 -9.28
N SER A 40 -2.09 15.41 -8.02
CA SER A 40 -2.05 16.31 -6.87
C SER A 40 -0.78 17.19 -6.91
N VAL A 41 -0.86 18.38 -6.29
CA VAL A 41 0.23 19.36 -6.25
C VAL A 41 0.77 19.43 -4.82
N GLU A 42 2.08 19.38 -4.62
CA GLU A 42 2.71 19.40 -3.28
C GLU A 42 2.99 20.83 -2.78
N ASP A 43 3.02 21.83 -3.67
CA ASP A 43 3.34 23.22 -3.32
C ASP A 43 2.09 24.12 -3.27
N ILE A 44 1.84 24.64 -2.07
CA ILE A 44 0.79 25.63 -1.80
C ILE A 44 1.41 27.03 -1.91
N ASP A 45 1.01 27.80 -2.92
CA ASP A 45 1.24 29.24 -2.90
C ASP A 45 0.49 29.88 -1.71
N LYS A 46 1.21 30.67 -0.91
CA LYS A 46 0.63 31.38 0.23
C LYS A 46 -0.58 32.22 -0.22
N GLY A 47 -1.78 31.85 0.25
CA GLY A 47 -3.00 32.65 0.07
C GLY A 47 -4.01 32.11 -0.97
N ALA A 48 -3.72 31.01 -1.66
CA ALA A 48 -4.70 30.39 -2.55
C ALA A 48 -5.83 29.69 -1.75
N LYS A 49 -7.10 29.87 -2.16
CA LYS A 49 -8.27 29.10 -1.63
C LYS A 49 -8.26 27.67 -2.17
N TRP A 50 -7.21 26.94 -1.85
CA TRP A 50 -6.80 25.70 -2.50
C TRP A 50 -7.64 24.49 -2.11
N ALA A 51 -8.10 24.43 -0.86
CA ALA A 51 -9.05 23.41 -0.41
C ALA A 51 -10.32 23.37 -1.28
N GLN A 52 -10.79 24.51 -1.80
CA GLN A 52 -12.00 24.55 -2.63
C GLN A 52 -11.78 24.07 -4.07
N VAL A 53 -10.59 24.29 -4.65
CA VAL A 53 -10.27 23.84 -6.02
C VAL A 53 -10.01 22.33 -6.02
N ILE A 54 -9.22 21.84 -5.07
CA ILE A 54 -8.96 20.40 -4.91
C ILE A 54 -10.24 19.69 -4.49
N SER A 55 -11.01 20.18 -3.51
CA SER A 55 -12.33 19.60 -3.23
C SER A 55 -13.27 19.65 -4.45
N GLY A 56 -13.21 20.68 -5.30
CA GLY A 56 -14.02 20.75 -6.52
C GLY A 56 -13.64 19.70 -7.58
N THR A 57 -12.34 19.45 -7.77
CA THR A 57 -11.84 18.42 -8.70
C THR A 57 -11.99 17.01 -8.12
N LEU A 58 -11.66 16.79 -6.84
CA LEU A 58 -11.88 15.51 -6.15
C LEU A 58 -13.37 15.17 -6.07
N ALA A 59 -14.24 16.16 -5.87
CA ALA A 59 -15.69 15.94 -5.82
C ALA A 59 -16.31 15.51 -7.15
N ARG A 60 -15.59 15.71 -8.25
CA ARG A 60 -16.01 15.33 -9.60
C ARG A 60 -15.22 14.15 -10.14
N SER A 61 -14.14 13.74 -9.47
CA SER A 61 -13.29 12.65 -9.91
C SER A 61 -13.89 11.32 -9.47
N GLU A 62 -14.32 10.51 -10.44
CA GLU A 62 -14.86 9.17 -10.17
C GLU A 62 -13.75 8.16 -9.86
N LEU A 63 -12.50 8.45 -10.24
CA LEU A 63 -11.36 7.55 -10.17
C LEU A 63 -10.19 8.22 -9.44
N ALA A 64 -9.61 7.55 -8.45
CA ALA A 64 -8.43 8.01 -7.72
C ALA A 64 -7.45 6.88 -7.41
N ILE A 65 -6.16 7.17 -7.56
CA ILE A 65 -5.04 6.29 -7.20
C ILE A 65 -4.18 7.02 -6.17
N LEU A 66 -4.03 6.44 -4.98
CA LEU A 66 -3.18 6.96 -3.91
C LEU A 66 -1.83 6.22 -3.92
N CYS A 67 -0.74 6.92 -4.21
CA CYS A 67 0.60 6.33 -4.27
C CYS A 67 1.21 6.29 -2.86
N LEU A 68 1.21 5.12 -2.24
CA LEU A 68 1.70 4.92 -0.87
C LEU A 68 3.14 4.38 -0.88
N THR A 69 3.95 4.91 0.03
CA THR A 69 5.32 4.47 0.33
C THR A 69 5.51 4.43 1.85
N PRO A 70 6.54 3.73 2.39
CA PRO A 70 6.76 3.63 3.84
C PRO A 70 6.76 4.97 4.59
N GLU A 71 7.31 6.01 3.97
CA GLU A 71 7.48 7.33 4.55
C GLU A 71 6.22 8.22 4.52
N ASN A 72 5.16 7.85 3.79
CA ASN A 72 4.00 8.73 3.56
C ASN A 72 2.67 8.20 4.09
N LEU A 73 2.65 7.03 4.74
CA LEU A 73 1.43 6.41 5.29
C LEU A 73 0.67 7.33 6.27
N ASN A 74 1.39 8.22 6.96
CA ASN A 74 0.83 9.17 7.92
C ASN A 74 0.75 10.61 7.37
N SER A 75 0.93 10.81 6.06
CA SER A 75 0.88 12.15 5.46
C SER A 75 -0.52 12.74 5.64
N PRO A 76 -0.66 13.88 6.36
CA PRO A 76 -1.96 14.55 6.52
C PRO A 76 -2.59 14.91 5.18
N TRP A 77 -1.75 15.17 4.17
CA TRP A 77 -2.17 15.50 2.82
C TRP A 77 -2.87 14.32 2.14
N LEU A 78 -2.23 13.14 2.14
CA LEU A 78 -2.82 11.91 1.59
C LEU A 78 -4.11 11.54 2.30
N LEU A 79 -4.15 11.66 3.64
CA LEU A 79 -5.35 11.36 4.43
C LEU A 79 -6.51 12.32 4.12
N PHE A 80 -6.21 13.60 3.92
CA PHE A 80 -7.20 14.59 3.51
C PHE A 80 -7.78 14.27 2.13
N GLU A 81 -6.92 14.00 1.14
CA GLU A 81 -7.34 13.67 -0.22
C GLU A 81 -8.14 12.36 -0.26
N ALA A 82 -7.66 11.33 0.42
CA ALA A 82 -8.37 10.06 0.56
C ALA A 82 -9.78 10.24 1.15
N GLY A 83 -9.88 11.04 2.22
CA GLY A 83 -11.16 11.35 2.85
C GLY A 83 -12.07 12.22 1.99
N ALA A 84 -11.51 13.09 1.14
CA ALA A 84 -12.29 13.93 0.22
C ALA A 84 -12.87 13.10 -0.93
N VAL A 85 -12.09 12.20 -1.55
CA VAL A 85 -12.62 11.32 -2.61
C VAL A 85 -13.65 10.35 -2.05
N ALA A 86 -13.38 9.73 -0.89
CA ALA A 86 -14.24 8.71 -0.30
C ALA A 86 -15.65 9.21 0.08
N LYS A 87 -15.87 10.53 0.18
CA LYS A 87 -17.19 11.12 0.47
C LYS A 87 -18.17 11.06 -0.70
N HIS A 88 -17.69 10.78 -1.90
CA HIS A 88 -18.53 10.76 -3.10
C HIS A 88 -19.03 9.35 -3.39
N ASP A 89 -20.35 9.17 -3.29
CA ASP A 89 -21.02 7.94 -3.71
C ASP A 89 -20.73 7.68 -5.19
N GLY A 90 -20.12 6.52 -5.48
CA GLY A 90 -19.72 6.14 -6.83
C GLY A 90 -18.23 6.32 -7.15
N SER A 91 -17.48 7.05 -6.33
CA SER A 91 -16.02 7.14 -6.47
C SER A 91 -15.34 5.78 -6.32
N ARG A 92 -14.18 5.62 -6.96
CA ARG A 92 -13.32 4.45 -6.86
C ARG A 92 -11.93 4.89 -6.47
N VAL A 93 -11.50 4.42 -5.32
CA VAL A 93 -10.19 4.72 -4.76
C VAL A 93 -9.38 3.44 -4.69
N TRP A 94 -8.21 3.48 -5.30
CA TRP A 94 -7.19 2.45 -5.21
C TRP A 94 -5.97 3.01 -4.50
N THR A 95 -5.27 2.19 -3.74
CA THR A 95 -3.95 2.54 -3.20
C THR A 95 -2.90 1.70 -3.90
N LEU A 96 -1.91 2.34 -4.48
CA LEU A 96 -0.74 1.68 -5.05
C LEU A 96 0.36 1.62 -3.99
N LEU A 97 0.71 0.42 -3.54
CA LEU A 97 1.69 0.14 -2.51
C LEU A 97 3.07 -0.05 -3.16
N PHE A 98 3.96 0.93 -2.97
CA PHE A 98 5.34 0.87 -3.44
C PHE A 98 6.28 0.65 -2.24
N ASP A 99 7.03 -0.45 -2.27
CA ASP A 99 7.84 -0.96 -1.14
C ASP A 99 7.04 -1.15 0.16
N LEU A 100 5.80 -1.59 0.04
CA LEU A 100 4.88 -1.82 1.15
C LEU A 100 4.16 -3.15 0.99
N ALA A 101 3.92 -3.83 2.11
CA ALA A 101 2.99 -4.95 2.17
C ALA A 101 1.58 -4.46 2.58
N TYR A 102 0.57 -5.26 2.27
CA TYR A 102 -0.81 -5.01 2.69
C TYR A 102 -0.95 -4.75 4.19
N THR A 103 -0.17 -5.46 5.02
CA THR A 103 -0.22 -5.36 6.48
C THR A 103 0.34 -4.06 7.04
N ASP A 104 1.11 -3.32 6.25
CA ASP A 104 1.75 -2.07 6.67
C ASP A 104 0.76 -0.90 6.64
N VAL A 105 -0.28 -0.99 5.79
CA VAL A 105 -1.33 0.02 5.70
C VAL A 105 -2.33 -0.14 6.84
N LYS A 106 -2.58 0.94 7.57
CA LYS A 106 -3.53 1.00 8.68
C LYS A 106 -4.71 1.90 8.35
N ASP A 107 -5.73 1.87 9.20
CA ASP A 107 -6.86 2.76 9.06
C ASP A 107 -6.40 4.22 9.15
N PRO A 108 -7.00 5.14 8.37
CA PRO A 108 -8.18 4.93 7.52
C PRO A 108 -7.85 4.43 6.10
N LEU A 109 -6.59 4.25 5.72
CA LEU A 109 -6.22 3.88 4.35
C LEU A 109 -6.48 2.41 4.01
N SER A 110 -6.52 1.52 5.02
CA SER A 110 -6.84 0.10 4.84
C SER A 110 -8.27 -0.19 4.35
N GLN A 111 -9.16 0.81 4.36
CA GLN A 111 -10.50 0.66 3.81
C GLN A 111 -10.52 0.59 2.27
N PHE A 112 -9.45 1.02 1.61
CA PHE A 112 -9.35 1.06 0.15
C PHE A 112 -8.77 -0.22 -0.45
N GLN A 113 -9.04 -0.45 -1.74
CA GLN A 113 -8.51 -1.60 -2.45
C GLN A 113 -7.02 -1.39 -2.76
N HIS A 114 -6.19 -2.22 -2.14
CA HIS A 114 -4.75 -2.20 -2.28
C HIS A 114 -4.30 -2.82 -3.62
N THR A 115 -3.22 -2.29 -4.16
CA THR A 115 -2.53 -2.77 -5.36
C THR A 115 -1.04 -2.75 -5.08
N ILE A 116 -0.39 -3.90 -5.07
CA ILE A 116 1.07 -3.99 -5.01
C ILE A 116 1.66 -3.48 -6.34
N ALA A 117 2.78 -2.75 -6.28
CA ALA A 117 3.47 -2.24 -7.46
C ALA A 117 4.22 -3.32 -8.27
N ASP A 118 3.55 -4.44 -8.55
CA ASP A 118 4.03 -5.52 -9.41
C ASP A 118 3.13 -5.71 -10.64
N ARG A 119 3.60 -6.53 -11.59
CA ARG A 119 2.92 -6.74 -12.87
C ARG A 119 1.53 -7.35 -12.70
N GLU A 120 1.37 -8.29 -11.78
CA GLU A 120 0.13 -9.03 -11.64
C GLU A 120 -0.95 -8.12 -11.07
N ASP A 121 -0.62 -7.40 -10.01
CA ASP A 121 -1.57 -6.58 -9.26
C ASP A 121 -1.88 -5.26 -9.98
N ILE A 122 -0.89 -4.63 -10.62
CA ILE A 122 -1.16 -3.50 -11.53
C ILE A 122 -2.06 -3.94 -12.69
N GLY A 123 -1.92 -5.18 -13.19
CA GLY A 123 -2.85 -5.74 -14.17
C GLY A 123 -4.30 -5.83 -13.65
N LYS A 124 -4.49 -6.14 -12.35
CA LYS A 124 -5.81 -6.12 -11.70
C LYS A 124 -6.34 -4.69 -11.57
N LEU A 125 -5.49 -3.72 -11.19
CA LEU A 125 -5.83 -2.30 -11.17
C LEU A 125 -6.31 -1.80 -12.54
N VAL A 126 -5.54 -2.09 -13.60
CA VAL A 126 -5.88 -1.74 -14.99
C VAL A 126 -7.25 -2.33 -15.38
N ARG A 127 -7.50 -3.61 -15.09
CA ARG A 127 -8.81 -4.22 -15.34
C ARG A 127 -9.94 -3.56 -14.53
N SER A 128 -9.66 -3.14 -13.30
CA SER A 128 -10.63 -2.44 -12.45
C SER A 128 -10.97 -1.05 -12.97
N VAL A 129 -9.96 -0.28 -13.38
CA VAL A 129 -10.11 1.03 -14.02
C VAL A 129 -10.90 0.90 -15.31
N ASN A 130 -10.56 -0.06 -16.18
CA ASN A 130 -11.24 -0.28 -17.46
C ASN A 130 -12.76 -0.49 -17.29
N LYS A 131 -13.18 -1.18 -16.22
CA LYS A 131 -14.61 -1.41 -15.91
C LYS A 131 -15.37 -0.13 -15.58
N GLN A 132 -14.68 0.92 -15.10
CA GLN A 132 -15.33 2.19 -14.79
C GLN A 132 -15.46 3.11 -16.00
N LEU A 133 -14.75 2.83 -17.10
CA LEU A 133 -14.76 3.69 -18.29
C LEU A 133 -16.03 3.55 -19.16
N GLY A 134 -16.96 2.66 -18.80
CA GLY A 134 -18.25 2.53 -19.48
C GLY A 134 -18.10 2.34 -21.00
N ALA A 135 -18.68 3.25 -21.78
CA ALA A 135 -18.61 3.22 -23.25
C ALA A 135 -17.17 3.39 -23.80
N SER A 136 -16.26 3.97 -23.01
CA SER A 136 -14.85 4.17 -23.34
C SER A 136 -13.96 3.01 -22.88
N SER A 137 -14.55 1.91 -22.38
CA SER A 137 -13.81 0.71 -21.97
C SER A 137 -13.24 -0.06 -23.17
N LEU A 138 -12.07 -0.65 -22.98
CA LEU A 138 -11.40 -1.48 -23.97
C LEU A 138 -11.88 -2.94 -23.87
N PRO A 139 -12.05 -3.64 -25.01
CA PRO A 139 -12.24 -5.09 -25.03
C PRO A 139 -11.07 -5.80 -24.34
N PRO A 140 -11.30 -6.94 -23.65
CA PRO A 140 -10.27 -7.65 -22.88
C PRO A 140 -8.97 -7.88 -23.65
N GLU A 141 -9.05 -8.38 -24.89
CA GLU A 141 -7.87 -8.65 -25.71
C GLU A 141 -7.04 -7.39 -26.03
N ARG A 142 -7.72 -6.25 -26.27
CA ARG A 142 -7.05 -4.98 -26.52
C ARG A 142 -6.40 -4.44 -25.25
N LEU A 143 -7.07 -4.57 -24.12
CA LEU A 143 -6.54 -4.16 -22.82
C LEU A 143 -5.29 -4.95 -22.46
N GLU A 144 -5.34 -6.29 -22.56
CA GLU A 144 -4.19 -7.15 -22.27
C GLU A 144 -3.01 -6.84 -23.20
N LYS A 145 -3.27 -6.61 -24.50
CA LYS A 145 -2.21 -6.25 -25.46
C LYS A 145 -1.60 -4.88 -25.13
N ALA A 146 -2.43 -3.87 -24.84
CA ALA A 146 -1.96 -2.53 -24.48
C ALA A 146 -1.14 -2.57 -23.18
N PHE A 147 -1.66 -3.24 -22.15
CA PHE A 147 -0.96 -3.44 -20.89
C PHE A 147 0.38 -4.18 -21.09
N GLY A 148 0.37 -5.29 -21.84
CA GLY A 148 1.58 -6.06 -22.12
C GLY A 148 2.66 -5.26 -22.85
N ASN A 149 2.27 -4.44 -23.83
CA ASN A 149 3.20 -3.61 -24.59
C ASN A 149 3.83 -2.49 -23.74
N TRP A 150 3.04 -1.83 -22.90
CA TRP A 150 3.49 -0.66 -22.14
C TRP A 150 4.01 -0.98 -20.74
N TRP A 151 3.75 -2.18 -20.21
CA TRP A 151 4.26 -2.62 -18.91
C TRP A 151 5.78 -2.42 -18.74
N PRO A 152 6.65 -2.80 -19.70
CA PRO A 152 8.10 -2.66 -19.52
C PRO A 152 8.55 -1.22 -19.26
N ALA A 153 7.86 -0.23 -19.83
CA ALA A 153 8.18 1.18 -19.63
C ALA A 153 7.83 1.64 -18.21
N LEU A 154 6.69 1.21 -17.67
CA LEU A 154 6.32 1.48 -16.28
C LEU A 154 7.27 0.78 -15.32
N GLU A 155 7.54 -0.51 -15.55
CA GLU A 155 8.42 -1.31 -14.72
C GLU A 155 9.83 -0.72 -14.62
N ALA A 156 10.39 -0.25 -15.75
CA ALA A 156 11.68 0.42 -15.77
C ALA A 156 11.69 1.69 -14.90
N LYS A 157 10.63 2.51 -14.97
CA LYS A 157 10.48 3.71 -14.14
C LYS A 157 10.37 3.35 -12.66
N LEU A 158 9.51 2.41 -12.29
CA LEU A 158 9.34 1.95 -10.91
C LEU A 158 10.65 1.41 -10.32
N ARG A 159 11.40 0.61 -11.09
CA ARG A 159 12.70 0.06 -10.67
C ARG A 159 13.81 1.12 -10.57
N SER A 160 13.67 2.26 -11.25
CA SER A 160 14.63 3.36 -11.17
C SER A 160 14.45 4.23 -9.92
N ILE A 161 13.32 4.10 -9.22
CA ILE A 161 13.07 4.82 -7.98
C ILE A 161 14.00 4.24 -6.91
N PRO A 162 14.81 5.08 -6.23
CA PRO A 162 15.73 4.57 -5.22
C PRO A 162 14.97 3.88 -4.08
N PRO A 163 15.56 2.86 -3.45
CA PRO A 163 14.97 2.25 -2.27
C PRO A 163 14.79 3.30 -1.17
N PHE A 164 13.88 3.03 -0.24
CA PHE A 164 13.81 3.84 0.97
C PHE A 164 15.09 3.63 1.79
N GLU A 165 16.04 4.57 1.69
CA GLU A 165 17.10 4.67 2.68
C GLU A 165 16.45 5.12 3.99
N ASP A 166 16.56 4.32 5.05
CA ASP A 166 15.99 4.59 6.36
C ASP A 166 16.26 6.05 6.78
N ALA A 167 15.28 6.94 6.59
CA ALA A 167 15.05 7.97 7.59
C ALA A 167 14.70 7.22 8.88
N PRO A 168 15.24 7.60 10.06
CA PRO A 168 15.04 6.84 11.29
C PRO A 168 13.56 6.52 11.41
N ARG A 169 13.22 5.21 11.41
CA ARG A 169 11.85 4.75 11.63
C ARG A 169 11.27 5.63 12.75
N PRO A 170 10.14 6.34 12.55
CA PRO A 170 9.49 6.98 13.68
C PRO A 170 9.40 5.89 14.76
N PRO A 171 9.89 6.16 15.98
CA PRO A 171 10.08 5.13 16.99
C PRO A 171 8.81 4.30 17.02
N SER A 172 8.97 2.98 16.85
CA SER A 172 7.86 2.03 16.90
C SER A 172 6.97 2.47 18.04
N ASP A 173 5.68 2.67 17.73
CA ASP A 173 4.64 2.91 18.73
C ASP A 173 5.06 2.17 20.02
N PRO A 174 5.27 2.87 21.14
CA PRO A 174 5.79 2.26 22.36
C PRO A 174 5.02 0.98 22.73
N LEU A 175 3.73 0.92 22.37
CA LEU A 175 2.88 -0.24 22.54
C LEU A 175 3.27 -1.42 21.65
N ARG A 176 3.68 -1.19 20.40
CA ARG A 176 4.14 -2.25 19.48
C ARG A 176 5.49 -2.83 19.91
N LYS A 177 6.41 -1.99 20.39
CA LYS A 177 7.68 -2.44 20.99
C LYS A 177 7.43 -3.23 22.29
N LEU A 178 6.48 -2.79 23.10
CA LEU A 178 6.03 -3.51 24.29
C LEU A 178 5.42 -4.87 23.92
N LEU A 179 4.58 -4.95 22.88
CA LEU A 179 3.97 -6.18 22.38
C LEU A 179 5.01 -7.19 21.85
N GLU A 180 6.03 -6.73 21.13
CA GLU A 180 7.14 -7.58 20.68
C GLU A 180 7.96 -8.11 21.87
N MET A 181 8.30 -7.23 22.83
CA MET A 181 9.03 -7.63 24.04
C MET A 181 8.23 -8.60 24.92
N THR A 182 6.92 -8.40 25.07
CA THR A 182 6.06 -9.32 25.83
C THR A 182 5.92 -10.68 25.15
N SER A 183 5.83 -10.70 23.81
CA SER A 183 5.78 -11.94 23.03
C SER A 183 7.08 -12.73 23.15
N GLU A 184 8.22 -12.04 23.09
CA GLU A 184 9.54 -12.66 23.26
C GLU A 184 9.74 -13.20 24.69
N MET A 185 9.31 -12.45 25.72
CA MET A 185 9.28 -12.96 27.09
C MET A 185 8.39 -14.20 27.23
N LEU A 186 7.20 -14.20 26.62
CA LEU A 186 6.27 -15.33 26.69
C LEU A 186 6.87 -16.61 26.09
N VAL A 187 7.61 -16.48 24.98
CA VAL A 187 8.32 -17.60 24.34
C VAL A 187 9.40 -18.13 25.28
N ARG A 188 10.26 -17.26 25.83
CA ARG A 188 11.33 -17.64 26.76
C ARG A 188 10.80 -18.29 28.04
N THR A 189 9.67 -17.82 28.58
CA THR A 189 9.05 -18.43 29.76
C THR A 189 8.48 -19.83 29.45
N ARG A 190 7.89 -20.01 28.25
CA ARG A 190 7.38 -21.32 27.81
C ARG A 190 8.49 -22.34 27.56
N GLU A 191 9.61 -21.90 27.00
CA GLU A 191 10.81 -22.73 26.83
C GLU A 191 11.42 -23.11 28.18
N SER A 192 11.60 -22.15 29.10
CA SER A 192 12.13 -22.42 30.44
C SER A 192 11.23 -23.34 31.27
N SER A 193 9.90 -23.23 31.10
CA SER A 193 8.94 -24.14 31.76
C SER A 193 9.05 -25.56 31.20
N ARG A 194 9.21 -25.72 29.89
CA ARG A 194 9.39 -27.03 29.23
C ARG A 194 10.68 -27.73 29.66
N GLU A 195 11.79 -26.99 29.76
CA GLU A 195 13.06 -27.55 30.23
C GLU A 195 13.01 -28.00 31.70
N ARG A 196 12.31 -27.25 32.55
CA ARG A 196 12.13 -27.62 33.97
C ARG A 196 11.27 -28.86 34.12
N THR A 197 10.17 -28.98 33.37
CA THR A 197 9.34 -30.19 33.36
C THR A 197 10.11 -31.40 32.83
N PHE A 198 10.92 -31.23 31.78
CA PHE A 198 11.74 -32.31 31.22
C PHE A 198 12.82 -32.79 32.20
N LYS A 199 13.51 -31.88 32.90
CA LYS A 199 14.49 -32.25 33.93
C LYS A 199 13.85 -32.94 35.14
N ALA A 200 12.71 -32.44 35.61
CA ALA A 200 11.99 -33.05 36.73
C ALA A 200 11.54 -34.48 36.42
N GLN A 201 11.04 -34.74 35.20
CA GLN A 201 10.65 -36.07 34.75
C GLN A 201 11.86 -37.02 34.66
N SER A 202 13.00 -36.54 34.14
CA SER A 202 14.23 -37.34 34.01
C SER A 202 14.85 -37.74 35.36
N ILE A 203 14.64 -36.93 36.40
CA ILE A 203 15.14 -37.21 37.77
C ILE A 203 14.26 -38.28 38.43
N LEU A 204 12.93 -38.19 38.27
CA LEU A 204 11.99 -39.20 38.77
C LEU A 204 12.21 -40.57 38.09
N ASP A 205 12.45 -40.59 36.77
CA ASP A 205 12.73 -41.83 36.03
C ASP A 205 14.10 -42.46 36.39
N TYR A 206 15.02 -41.71 37.01
CA TYR A 206 16.33 -42.19 37.46
C TYR A 206 16.26 -42.84 38.85
N GLU A 207 15.44 -42.29 39.75
CA GLU A 207 15.23 -42.84 41.10
C GLU A 207 14.50 -44.20 41.08
N ASP A 208 13.61 -44.43 40.11
CA ASP A 208 12.91 -45.72 39.93
C ASP A 208 13.79 -46.84 39.32
N ARG A 209 15.04 -46.55 38.93
CA ARG A 209 15.96 -47.52 38.32
C ARG A 209 17.09 -48.00 39.25
N VAL A 210 17.11 -47.59 40.51
CA VAL A 210 18.10 -48.09 41.48
C VAL A 210 17.56 -49.37 42.13
N PRO A 211 18.12 -50.57 41.84
CA PRO A 211 17.65 -51.79 42.45
C PRO A 211 18.01 -51.80 43.95
N LEU A 212 17.02 -52.13 44.79
CA LEU A 212 17.15 -52.36 46.24
C LEU A 212 17.93 -53.66 46.53
N SER A 213 19.20 -53.69 46.13
CA SER A 213 20.16 -54.70 46.57
C SER A 213 21.45 -53.97 46.93
N ASP A 214 21.49 -53.46 48.15
CA ASP A 214 22.66 -53.40 49.05
C ASP A 214 22.26 -52.58 50.29
N LEU A 215 21.61 -53.27 51.23
CA LEU A 215 21.54 -52.92 52.66
C LEU A 215 21.93 -54.16 53.46
#